data_AF-G1K0I3-F1
#
_entry.id   AF-G1K0I3-F1
#
_cell.length_a   1.000
_cell.length_b   1.000
_cell.length_c   1.000
_cell.angle_alpha   90.00
_cell.angle_beta   90.00
_cell.angle_gamma   90.00
#
_symmetry.space_group_name_H-M   'P 1'
#
loop_
_entity.id
_entity.type
_entity.pdbx_description
1 polymer ?
#
loop_
_entity_poly.entity_id
_entity_poly.type
_entity_poly.pdbx_seq_one_letter_code
_entity_poly.pdbx_strand_id
1 'polypeptide(L)'
;PYKKTIYLIPELTNNKDRRGIALDGQLKRQDTNLASSTLLASPDQKDAFGIIVSYTVKVKLYLGALSGELAAELPVILMHPKPNAKPKLIHADSQADVETFRQNSIDT
;
A
#
# COMPACT_ATOMS: atom_id res chain seq x y z
N PRO A 1 -29.82 -13.86 -14.52
CA PRO A 1 -28.34 -13.80 -14.59
C PRO A 1 -27.76 -14.12 -13.21
N TYR A 2 -26.77 -15.00 -13.11
CA TYR A 2 -26.13 -15.32 -11.82
C TYR A 2 -25.22 -14.16 -11.39
N LYS A 3 -25.37 -13.68 -10.13
CA LYS A 3 -24.56 -12.60 -9.55
C LYS A 3 -24.18 -12.96 -8.12
N LYS A 4 -22.90 -12.83 -7.79
CA LYS A 4 -22.38 -12.99 -6.42
C LYS A 4 -21.39 -11.87 -6.11
N THR A 5 -21.51 -11.27 -4.93
CA THR A 5 -20.60 -10.23 -4.44
C THR A 5 -19.68 -10.82 -3.37
N ILE A 6 -18.38 -10.55 -3.48
CA ILE A 6 -17.36 -10.99 -2.51
C ILE A 6 -16.62 -9.74 -2.04
N TYR A 7 -16.36 -9.67 -0.73
CA TYR A 7 -15.58 -8.59 -0.13
C TYR A 7 -14.21 -9.13 0.27
N LEU A 8 -13.16 -8.41 -0.12
CA LEU A 8 -11.77 -8.72 0.22
C LEU A 8 -11.18 -7.52 0.95
N ILE A 9 -10.46 -7.78 2.04
CA ILE A 9 -9.78 -6.75 2.83
C ILE A 9 -8.28 -7.03 2.79
N PRO A 10 -7.48 -6.23 2.07
CA PRO A 10 -6.05 -6.44 1.96
C PRO A 10 -5.33 -5.93 3.23
N GLU A 11 -5.23 -6.79 4.24
CA GLU A 11 -4.57 -6.49 5.53
C GLU A 11 -3.29 -7.30 5.74
N LEU A 12 -2.32 -6.70 6.45
CA LEU A 12 -1.10 -7.38 6.86
C LEU A 12 -1.35 -8.47 7.90
N THR A 13 -2.40 -8.35 8.74
CA THR A 13 -2.68 -9.27 9.84
C THR A 13 -2.68 -10.75 9.41
N ASN A 14 -3.26 -11.06 8.26
CA ASN A 14 -3.36 -12.42 7.71
C ASN A 14 -2.12 -12.85 6.90
N ASN A 15 -1.06 -12.05 6.91
CA ASN A 15 0.11 -12.20 6.06
C ASN A 15 1.44 -12.10 6.83
N LYS A 16 1.41 -11.98 8.17
CA LYS A 16 2.60 -11.74 9.01
C LYS A 16 3.62 -12.87 9.00
N ASP A 17 3.18 -14.09 8.75
CA ASP A 17 4.00 -15.30 8.67
C ASP A 17 4.58 -15.54 7.26
N ARG A 18 4.11 -14.78 6.26
CA ARG A 18 4.52 -14.92 4.87
C ARG A 18 5.73 -14.04 4.58
N ARG A 19 6.75 -14.63 3.93
CA ARG A 19 7.93 -13.91 3.46
C ARG A 19 7.71 -13.33 2.06
N GLY A 20 8.50 -12.31 1.70
CA GLY A 20 8.48 -11.70 0.37
C GLY A 20 7.30 -10.75 0.11
N ILE A 21 6.62 -10.30 1.16
CA ILE A 21 5.54 -9.31 1.06
C ILE A 21 6.14 -7.92 1.25
N ALA A 22 5.81 -7.01 0.33
CA ALA A 22 6.22 -5.62 0.42
C ALA A 22 5.44 -4.90 1.54
N LEU A 23 6.17 -4.26 2.45
CA LEU A 23 5.64 -3.52 3.60
C LEU A 23 6.11 -2.07 3.53
N ASP A 24 5.36 -1.16 4.14
CA ASP A 24 5.76 0.25 4.32
C ASP A 24 6.76 0.47 5.47
N GLY A 25 7.00 -0.56 6.28
CA GLY A 25 7.85 -0.53 7.45
C GLY A 25 8.44 -1.89 7.81
N GLN A 26 9.01 -1.98 9.02
CA GLN A 26 9.60 -3.21 9.52
C GLN A 26 8.51 -4.13 10.11
N LEU A 27 8.48 -5.40 9.69
CA LEU A 27 7.47 -6.39 10.11
C LEU A 27 7.22 -6.48 11.63
N LYS A 28 8.23 -6.19 12.46
CA LYS A 28 8.12 -6.24 13.92
C LYS A 28 7.37 -5.05 14.54
N ARG A 29 7.17 -3.96 13.81
CA ARG A 29 6.47 -2.77 14.34
C ARG A 29 4.96 -2.96 14.24
N GLN A 30 4.25 -2.49 15.25
CA GLN A 30 2.80 -2.65 15.37
C GLN A 30 2.02 -1.83 14.34
N ASP A 31 2.62 -0.75 13.83
CA ASP A 31 2.05 0.21 12.88
C ASP A 31 2.39 -0.08 11.41
N THR A 32 3.06 -1.20 11.12
CA THR A 32 3.43 -1.59 9.75
C THR A 32 2.23 -2.16 8.99
N ASN A 33 2.10 -1.77 7.73
CA ASN A 33 1.07 -2.24 6.81
C ASN A 33 1.69 -2.82 5.53
N LEU A 34 0.83 -3.27 4.62
CA LEU A 34 1.23 -3.56 3.26
C LEU A 34 1.74 -2.27 2.59
N ALA A 35 2.76 -2.39 1.75
CA ALA A 35 3.26 -1.23 1.00
C ALA A 35 2.17 -0.63 0.12
N SER A 36 2.16 0.70 -0.04
CA SER A 36 1.27 1.35 -1.01
C SER A 36 1.70 1.04 -2.45
N SER A 37 0.77 1.18 -3.39
CA SER A 37 1.06 1.00 -4.82
C SER A 37 2.04 2.06 -5.31
N THR A 38 3.00 1.66 -6.14
CA THR A 38 3.93 2.59 -6.78
C THR A 38 3.24 3.28 -7.95
N LEU A 39 3.12 4.60 -7.88
CA LEU A 39 2.56 5.42 -8.96
C LEU A 39 3.70 5.89 -9.87
N LEU A 40 3.70 5.44 -11.12
CA LEU A 40 4.64 5.89 -12.14
C LEU A 40 4.09 7.15 -12.82
N ALA A 41 4.93 8.16 -13.01
CA ALA A 41 4.53 9.42 -13.63
C ALA A 41 4.22 9.25 -15.13
N SER A 42 4.88 8.28 -15.79
CA SER A 42 4.61 7.87 -17.16
C SER A 42 4.64 6.35 -17.27
N PRO A 43 3.73 5.74 -18.07
CA PRO A 43 3.76 4.30 -18.34
C PRO A 43 5.03 3.84 -19.08
N ASP A 44 5.74 4.76 -19.73
CA ASP A 44 6.99 4.47 -20.46
C ASP A 44 8.24 4.54 -19.58
N GLN A 45 8.09 4.91 -18.30
CA GLN A 45 9.19 5.01 -17.36
C GLN A 45 9.62 3.61 -16.88
N LYS A 46 10.30 2.87 -17.76
CA LYS A 46 10.76 1.49 -17.54
C LYS A 46 12.02 1.38 -16.68
N ASP A 47 12.67 2.51 -16.39
CA ASP A 47 13.97 2.56 -15.70
C ASP A 47 13.84 2.98 -14.22
N ALA A 48 12.70 2.71 -13.58
CA ALA A 48 12.53 2.97 -12.16
C ALA A 48 13.43 2.03 -11.33
N PHE A 49 14.36 2.59 -10.57
CA PHE A 49 15.23 1.85 -9.65
C PHE A 49 14.55 1.68 -8.29
N GLY A 50 14.53 0.45 -7.76
CA GLY A 50 13.98 0.13 -6.44
C GLY A 50 12.87 -0.93 -6.49
N ILE A 51 11.96 -0.87 -5.51
CA ILE A 51 10.85 -1.81 -5.38
C ILE A 51 9.59 -1.18 -5.97
N ILE A 52 9.00 -1.83 -6.97
CA ILE A 52 7.72 -1.46 -7.56
C ILE A 52 6.65 -2.38 -6.98
N VAL A 53 5.61 -1.80 -6.38
CA VAL A 53 4.51 -2.53 -5.76
C VAL A 53 3.22 -2.28 -6.55
N SER A 54 2.57 -3.35 -7.02
CA SER A 54 1.30 -3.30 -7.73
C SER A 54 0.34 -4.36 -7.19
N TYR A 55 -0.94 -4.03 -7.12
CA TYR A 55 -1.98 -4.95 -6.64
C TYR A 55 -2.95 -5.31 -7.76
N THR A 56 -3.36 -6.59 -7.77
CA THR A 56 -4.33 -7.13 -8.72
C THR A 56 -5.33 -8.00 -7.99
N VAL A 57 -6.62 -7.79 -8.26
CA VAL A 57 -7.69 -8.71 -7.87
C VAL A 57 -7.84 -9.76 -8.96
N LYS A 58 -7.63 -11.03 -8.62
CA LYS A 58 -7.79 -12.16 -9.54
C LYS A 58 -9.05 -12.96 -9.21
N VAL A 59 -9.96 -13.06 -10.16
CA VAL A 59 -11.15 -13.92 -10.07
C VAL A 59 -10.89 -15.19 -10.85
N LYS A 60 -10.95 -16.33 -10.17
CA LYS A 60 -10.78 -17.66 -10.76
C LYS A 60 -12.12 -18.40 -10.79
N LEU A 61 -12.46 -18.91 -11.96
CA LEU A 61 -13.63 -19.78 -12.19
C LEU A 61 -13.12 -21.19 -12.50
N TYR A 62 -13.48 -22.14 -11.64
CA TYR A 62 -13.18 -23.56 -11.82
C TYR A 62 -14.36 -24.27 -12.49
N LEU A 63 -14.12 -24.90 -13.65
CA LEU A 63 -15.17 -25.47 -14.51
C LEU A 63 -15.52 -26.95 -14.20
N GLY A 64 -15.02 -27.49 -13.09
CA GLY A 64 -15.33 -28.85 -12.64
C GLY A 64 -14.88 -29.93 -13.64
N ALA A 65 -15.81 -30.80 -14.05
CA ALA A 65 -15.55 -31.96 -14.91
C ALA A 65 -15.00 -31.63 -16.30
N LEU A 66 -15.10 -30.37 -16.74
CA LEU A 66 -14.51 -29.89 -17.99
C LEU A 66 -12.99 -29.59 -17.87
N SER A 67 -12.38 -29.82 -16.69
CA SER A 67 -10.94 -29.68 -16.42
C SER A 67 -10.34 -28.36 -16.95
N GLY A 68 -10.91 -27.23 -16.54
CA GLY A 68 -10.44 -25.90 -16.91
C GLY A 68 -10.54 -24.88 -15.77
N GLU A 69 -9.58 -23.95 -15.75
CA GLU A 69 -9.59 -22.73 -14.93
C GLU A 69 -9.68 -21.53 -15.89
N LEU A 70 -10.66 -20.64 -15.67
CA LEU A 70 -10.69 -19.33 -16.29
C LEU A 70 -10.32 -18.29 -15.24
N ALA A 71 -9.49 -17.33 -15.61
CA ALA A 71 -9.11 -16.25 -14.71
C ALA A 71 -9.31 -14.88 -15.36
N ALA A 72 -9.80 -13.93 -14.57
CA ALA A 72 -9.85 -12.53 -14.90
C ALA A 72 -9.07 -11.73 -13.84
N GLU A 73 -8.36 -10.70 -14.27
CA GLU A 73 -7.51 -9.88 -13.41
C GLU A 73 -7.92 -8.40 -13.53
N LEU A 74 -8.02 -7.73 -12.39
CA LEU A 74 -8.34 -6.31 -12.30
C LEU A 74 -7.24 -5.61 -11.48
N PRO A 75 -6.44 -4.72 -12.10
CA PRO A 75 -5.49 -3.89 -11.37
C PRO A 75 -6.21 -2.93 -10.42
N VAL A 76 -5.66 -2.76 -9.21
CA VAL A 76 -6.20 -1.83 -8.19
C VAL A 76 -5.07 -1.03 -7.56
N ILE A 77 -5.39 0.19 -7.13
CA ILE A 77 -4.47 1.05 -6.39
C ILE A 77 -4.82 0.96 -4.90
N LEU A 78 -3.89 0.42 -4.11
CA LEU A 78 -3.94 0.39 -2.65
C LEU A 78 -3.02 1.49 -2.10
N MET A 79 -3.57 2.41 -1.31
CA MET A 79 -2.83 3.52 -0.70
C MET A 79 -3.38 3.83 0.69
N HIS A 80 -2.59 4.55 1.49
CA HIS A 80 -3.08 5.14 2.72
C HIS A 80 -4.26 6.08 2.48
N PRO A 81 -5.19 6.18 3.45
CA PRO A 81 -6.23 7.18 3.40
C PRO A 81 -5.60 8.58 3.34
N LYS A 82 -6.27 9.51 2.66
CA LYS A 82 -5.82 10.90 2.64
C LYS A 82 -5.76 11.40 4.10
N PRO A 83 -4.66 12.04 4.51
CA PRO A 83 -4.63 12.74 5.79
C PRO A 83 -5.81 13.70 5.84
N ASN A 84 -6.56 13.71 6.95
CA ASN A 84 -7.67 14.65 7.12
C ASN A 84 -7.16 16.06 6.79
N ALA A 85 -7.85 16.74 5.87
CA ALA A 85 -7.54 18.10 5.51
C ALA A 85 -7.85 19.00 6.72
N LYS A 86 -6.93 19.08 7.68
CA LYS A 86 -6.87 20.24 8.56
C LYS A 86 -6.67 21.44 7.63
N PRO A 87 -7.47 22.51 7.73
CA PRO A 87 -7.26 23.70 6.90
C PRO A 87 -5.80 24.12 7.05
N LYS A 88 -5.14 24.42 5.93
CA LYS A 88 -3.81 25.05 5.92
C LYS A 88 -3.94 26.43 6.58
N LEU A 89 -3.91 26.45 7.90
CA LEU A 89 -3.49 27.63 8.64
C LEU A 89 -1.99 27.72 8.41
N ILE A 90 -1.60 28.50 7.40
CA ILE A 90 -0.23 29.04 7.34
C ILE A 90 -0.16 30.03 8.52
N HIS A 91 0.15 29.52 9.70
CA HIS A 91 0.57 30.33 10.84
C HIS A 91 2.03 30.02 11.13
N ALA A 92 2.73 31.04 11.60
CA ALA A 92 4.18 31.26 11.59
C ALA A 92 5.02 30.31 12.47
N ASP A 93 4.66 29.02 12.57
CA ASP A 93 5.30 28.04 13.45
C ASP A 93 6.46 27.28 12.79
N SER A 94 6.83 27.61 11.55
CA SER A 94 7.96 26.97 10.86
C SER A 94 9.31 27.14 11.57
N GLN A 95 9.41 28.03 12.55
CA GLN A 95 10.62 28.20 13.37
C GLN A 95 10.62 27.28 14.60
N ALA A 96 9.46 26.92 15.16
CA ALA A 96 9.35 26.08 16.36
C ALA A 96 9.63 24.59 16.11
N ASP A 97 9.23 24.08 14.94
CA ASP A 97 9.49 22.67 14.56
C ASP A 97 10.97 22.41 14.29
N VAL A 98 11.71 23.42 13.80
CA VAL A 98 13.15 23.30 13.51
C VAL A 98 13.98 23.33 14.80
N GLU A 99 13.56 24.12 15.80
CA GLU A 99 14.19 24.13 17.13
C GLU A 99 14.00 22.80 17.87
N THR A 100 12.80 22.21 17.80
CA THR A 100 12.50 20.91 18.43
C THR A 100 13.31 19.75 17.81
N PHE A 101 13.53 19.78 16.48
CA PHE A 101 14.38 18.78 15.80
C PHE A 101 15.88 18.91 16.15
N ARG A 102 16.38 20.12 16.41
CA ARG A 102 17.78 20.33 16.83
C ARG A 102 18.03 19.85 18.25
N GLN A 103 17.09 20.06 19.17
CA GLN A 103 17.24 19.65 20.57
C GLN A 103 17.44 18.12 20.73
N ASN A 104 16.79 17.31 19.88
CA ASN A 104 16.90 15.84 19.93
C ASN A 104 18.19 15.27 19.31
N SER A 105 19.06 16.11 18.75
CA SER A 105 20.31 15.68 18.09
C SER A 105 21.58 16.00 18.89
N ILE A 106 21.47 16.65 20.04
CA ILE A 106 22.63 17.16 20.80
C ILE A 106 22.94 16.36 22.07
N ASP A 107 22.03 15.52 22.57
CA ASP A 107 22.35 14.69 23.74
C ASP A 107 22.83 13.28 23.34
N THR A 108 24.14 13.16 23.14
CA THR A 108 24.92 11.91 23.29
C THR A 108 26.17 12.21 24.11
#